data_AF-A0A0S3TTQ3-F1
#
_entry.id   AF-A0A0S3TTQ3-F1
#
_cell.length_a   1.000
_cell.length_b   1.000
_cell.length_c   1.000
_cell.angle_alpha   90.00
_cell.angle_beta   90.00
_cell.angle_gamma   90.00
#
_symmetry.space_group_name_H-M   'P 1'
#
loop_
_entity.id
_entity.type
_entity.pdbx_description
1 polymer ?
#
loop_
_entity_poly.entity_id
_entity_poly.type
_entity_poly.pdbx_seq_one_letter_code
_entity_poly.pdbx_strand_id
1 'polypeptide(L)'
;MLGHHPYFSGELLTLADIVAGCAVTILSILGFSLSDNPKLRAWVKSLMQRPAWQTTHPTPEAIEAFKSRMQALMAQYQSGRS
;
A
#
# COMPACT_ATOMS: atom_id res chain seq x y z
N MET A 1 -14.76 7.77 1.17
CA MET A 1 -13.62 7.98 0.23
C MET A 1 -13.08 9.39 0.46
N LEU A 2 -11.76 9.60 0.35
CA LEU A 2 -10.91 10.77 0.72
C LEU A 2 -11.36 12.20 0.32
N GLY A 3 -12.66 12.50 0.29
CA GLY A 3 -13.32 13.69 -0.29
C GLY A 3 -12.56 15.01 -0.11
N HIS A 4 -12.90 15.78 0.91
CA HIS A 4 -12.14 16.97 1.32
C HIS A 4 -11.41 16.76 2.65
N HIS A 5 -11.45 15.53 3.16
CA HIS A 5 -10.94 15.18 4.47
C HIS A 5 -9.55 14.56 4.38
N PRO A 6 -8.70 14.77 5.40
CA PRO A 6 -7.34 14.23 5.43
C PRO A 6 -7.29 12.71 5.57
N TYR A 7 -8.37 12.06 6.03
CA TYR A 7 -8.46 10.61 6.24
C TYR A 7 -9.72 10.01 5.60
N PHE A 8 -9.77 8.68 5.48
CA PHE A 8 -10.87 7.96 4.83
C PHE A 8 -12.22 8.16 5.53
N SER A 9 -12.20 8.31 6.86
CA SER A 9 -13.39 8.44 7.72
C SER A 9 -13.64 9.87 8.19
N GLY A 10 -12.90 10.88 7.69
CA GLY A 10 -13.05 12.28 8.09
C GLY A 10 -11.74 12.91 8.58
N GLU A 11 -11.81 13.70 9.65
CA GLU A 11 -10.68 14.49 10.16
C GLU A 11 -9.71 13.69 11.05
N LEU A 12 -10.14 12.54 11.56
CA LEU A 12 -9.36 11.72 12.48
C LEU A 12 -8.85 10.45 11.78
N LEU A 13 -7.63 10.05 12.14
CA LEU A 13 -7.10 8.74 11.76
C LEU A 13 -7.97 7.66 12.41
N THR A 14 -8.45 6.72 11.60
CA THR A 14 -9.24 5.58 12.07
C THR A 14 -8.62 4.26 11.65
N LEU A 15 -9.19 3.14 12.13
CA LEU A 15 -8.80 1.81 11.68
C LEU A 15 -8.93 1.64 10.16
N ALA A 16 -9.88 2.34 9.53
CA ALA A 16 -10.03 2.33 8.07
C ALA A 16 -8.76 2.82 7.37
N ASP A 17 -8.09 3.84 7.90
CA ASP A 17 -6.85 4.37 7.36
C ASP A 17 -5.68 3.42 7.56
N ILE A 18 -5.66 2.68 8.68
CA ILE A 18 -4.63 1.67 8.95
C ILE A 18 -4.75 0.54 7.94
N VAL A 19 -5.95 -0.02 7.79
CA VAL A 19 -6.21 -1.14 6.87
C VAL A 19 -5.98 -0.73 5.41
N ALA A 20 -6.53 0.41 4.99
CA ALA A 20 -6.32 0.93 3.65
C ALA A 20 -4.85 1.28 3.41
N GLY A 21 -4.18 1.85 4.41
CA GLY A 21 -2.77 2.23 4.34
C GLY A 21 -1.88 1.03 4.05
N CYS A 22 -2.13 -0.11 4.69
CA CYS A 22 -1.40 -1.35 4.40
C CYS A 22 -1.62 -1.85 2.97
N ALA A 23 -2.87 -1.84 2.49
CA ALA A 23 -3.18 -2.33 1.14
C ALA A 23 -2.60 -1.41 0.05
N VAL A 24 -2.77 -0.09 0.19
CA VAL A 24 -2.36 0.88 -0.83
C VAL A 24 -0.83 1.02 -0.91
N THR A 25 -0.11 0.89 0.21
CA THR A 25 1.36 0.89 0.17
C THR A 25 1.90 -0.35 -0.53
N ILE A 26 1.28 -1.53 -0.32
CA ILE A 26 1.66 -2.77 -1.03
C ILE A 26 1.46 -2.63 -2.54
N LEU A 27 0.36 -2.00 -3.00
CA LEU A 27 0.17 -1.74 -4.43
C LEU A 27 1.32 -0.91 -5.02
N SER A 28 1.74 0.13 -4.30
CA SER A 28 2.90 0.94 -4.71
C SER A 28 4.19 0.12 -4.77
N ILE A 29 4.42 -0.76 -3.79
CA ILE A 29 5.58 -1.67 -3.74
C ILE A 29 5.60 -2.64 -4.93
N LEU A 30 4.41 -3.09 -5.37
CA LEU A 30 4.23 -3.96 -6.54
C LEU A 30 4.31 -3.21 -7.88
N GLY A 31 4.59 -1.89 -7.87
CA GLY A 31 4.78 -1.09 -9.07
C GLY A 31 3.50 -0.45 -9.62
N PHE A 32 2.38 -0.53 -8.90
CA PHE A 32 1.16 0.20 -9.29
C PHE A 32 1.33 1.69 -8.98
N SER A 33 1.09 2.51 -10.00
CA SER A 33 1.18 3.96 -9.88
C SER A 33 -0.03 4.54 -9.16
N LEU A 34 0.19 5.42 -8.19
CA LEU A 34 -0.84 6.25 -7.56
C LEU A 34 -0.95 7.64 -8.21
N SER A 35 -0.31 7.86 -9.36
CA SER A 35 -0.19 9.18 -9.99
C SER A 35 -1.54 9.79 -10.34
N ASP A 36 -2.49 8.96 -10.78
CA ASP A 36 -3.82 9.37 -11.24
C ASP A 36 -4.73 9.86 -10.10
N ASN A 37 -4.33 9.63 -8.84
CA ASN A 37 -5.07 10.07 -7.67
C ASN A 37 -4.19 10.90 -6.73
N PRO A 38 -4.08 12.23 -6.96
CA PRO A 38 -3.22 13.09 -6.18
C PRO A 38 -3.62 13.15 -4.69
N LYS A 39 -4.90 13.01 -4.37
CA LYS A 39 -5.40 12.95 -2.98
C LYS A 39 -4.95 11.69 -2.28
N LEU A 40 -5.07 10.54 -2.95
CA LEU A 40 -4.59 9.26 -2.43
C LEU A 40 -3.08 9.29 -2.20
N ARG A 41 -2.32 9.84 -3.15
CA ARG A 41 -0.87 10.02 -3.01
C ARG A 41 -0.50 10.91 -1.82
N ALA A 42 -1.20 12.02 -1.63
CA ALA A 42 -0.98 12.92 -0.50
C ALA A 42 -1.29 12.24 0.85
N TRP A 43 -2.39 11.49 0.92
CA TRP A 43 -2.75 10.71 2.10
C TRP A 43 -1.72 9.62 2.43
N VAL A 44 -1.26 8.83 1.44
CA VAL A 44 -0.18 7.85 1.65
C VAL A 44 1.09 8.54 2.15
N LYS A 45 1.48 9.67 1.53
CA LYS A 45 2.66 10.43 1.97
C LYS A 45 2.52 10.88 3.43
N SER A 46 1.33 11.33 3.85
CA SER A 46 1.06 11.73 5.23
C SER A 46 1.14 10.54 6.20
N LEU A 47 0.55 9.39 5.85
CA LEU A 47 0.64 8.17 6.64
C LEU A 47 2.08 7.71 6.86
N MET A 48 2.90 7.74 5.80
CA MET A 48 4.30 7.32 5.84
C MET A 48 5.20 8.19 6.75
N GLN A 49 4.78 9.40 7.11
CA GLN A 49 5.52 10.24 8.07
C GLN A 49 5.27 9.85 9.54
N ARG A 50 4.31 8.96 9.81
CA ARG A 50 3.97 8.57 11.18
C ARG A 50 5.04 7.61 11.74
N PRO A 51 5.43 7.74 13.02
CA PRO A 51 6.41 6.84 13.65
C PRO A 51 6.04 5.36 13.50
N ALA A 52 4.77 5.02 13.68
CA ALA A 52 4.29 3.64 13.53
C ALA A 52 4.53 3.06 12.12
N TRP A 53 4.44 3.88 11.07
CA TRP A 53 4.75 3.45 9.70
C TRP A 53 6.25 3.38 9.46
N GLN A 54 7.04 4.28 10.03
CA GLN A 54 8.49 4.25 9.88
C GLN A 54 9.12 3.05 10.58
N THR A 55 8.62 2.65 11.76
CA THR A 55 9.13 1.50 12.51
C THR A 55 8.66 0.15 11.97
N THR A 56 7.57 0.13 11.21
CA THR A 56 7.01 -1.09 10.60
C THR A 56 7.23 -1.17 9.09
N HIS A 57 7.89 -0.17 8.50
CA HIS A 57 8.17 -0.16 7.07
C HIS A 57 9.01 -1.39 6.70
N PRO A 58 8.63 -2.16 5.68
CA PRO A 58 9.40 -3.32 5.27
C PRO A 58 10.79 -2.89 4.79
N THR A 59 11.79 -3.71 5.11
CA THR A 59 13.15 -3.49 4.60
C THR A 59 13.19 -3.76 3.09
N PRO A 60 14.18 -3.22 2.36
CA PRO A 60 14.38 -3.52 0.95
C PRO A 60 14.45 -5.04 0.67
N GLU A 61 15.10 -5.80 1.54
CA GLU A 61 15.24 -7.25 1.42
C GLU A 61 13.88 -7.96 1.56
N ALA A 62 13.06 -7.54 2.51
CA ALA A 62 11.70 -8.07 2.70
C ALA A 62 10.81 -7.76 1.48
N ILE A 63 10.97 -6.57 0.90
CA ILE A 63 10.26 -6.17 -0.32
C ILE A 63 10.64 -7.08 -1.49
N GLU A 64 11.94 -7.32 -1.73
CA GLU A 64 12.40 -8.17 -2.83
C GLU A 64 11.99 -9.63 -2.63
N ALA A 65 12.06 -10.16 -1.40
CA ALA A 65 11.56 -11.49 -1.08
C ALA A 65 10.05 -11.61 -1.37
N PHE A 66 9.26 -10.60 -1.01
CA PHE A 66 7.84 -10.57 -1.31
C PHE A 66 7.56 -10.53 -2.82
N LYS A 67 8.25 -9.67 -3.59
CA LYS A 67 8.09 -9.59 -5.05
C LYS A 67 8.40 -10.93 -5.72
N SER A 68 9.50 -11.57 -5.34
CA SER A 68 9.89 -12.89 -5.85
C SER A 68 8.81 -13.95 -5.57
N ARG A 69 8.27 -13.98 -4.34
CA ARG A 69 7.18 -14.89 -3.97
C ARG A 69 5.91 -14.66 -4.80
N MET A 70 5.55 -13.40 -5.02
CA MET A 70 4.37 -13.02 -5.81
C MET A 70 4.52 -13.44 -7.28
N GLN A 71 5.69 -13.26 -7.88
CA GLN A 71 5.98 -13.71 -9.25
C GLN A 71 5.82 -15.22 -9.39
N ALA A 72 6.35 -16.00 -8.43
CA ALA A 72 6.19 -17.45 -8.42
C ALA A 72 4.73 -17.89 -8.31
N LEU A 73 3.92 -17.21 -7.47
CA LEU A 73 2.49 -17.48 -7.35
C LEU A 73 1.73 -17.19 -8.65
N MET A 74 2.04 -16.07 -9.32
CA MET A 74 1.40 -15.71 -10.58
C MET A 74 1.71 -16.73 -11.68
N ALA A 75 2.95 -17.19 -11.78
CA ALA A 75 3.34 -18.23 -12.73
C ALA A 75 2.59 -19.56 -12.48
N GLN A 76 2.49 -19.98 -11.22
CA GLN A 76 1.74 -21.20 -10.83
C GLN A 76 0.25 -21.09 -11.15
N TYR A 77 -0.36 -19.93 -10.91
CA TYR A 77 -1.76 -19.69 -11.24
C TYR A 77 -2.02 -19.79 -12.76
N GLN A 78 -1.10 -19.26 -13.57
CA GLN A 78 -1.20 -19.31 -15.03
C GLN A 78 -1.03 -20.74 -15.57
N SER A 79 -0.10 -21.52 -15.01
CA SER A 79 0.11 -22.92 -15.42
C SER A 79 -1.00 -23.88 -14.99
N GLY A 80 -1.72 -23.57 -13.91
CA GLY A 80 -2.87 -24.38 -13.45
C GLY A 80 -4.18 -24.07 -14.15
N ARG A 81 -4.21 -23.06 -15.03
CA ARG A 81 -5.40 -22.62 -15.78
C ARG A 81 -5.36 -23.07 -17.27
N SER A 82 -4.23 -23.60 -17.74
CA SER A 82 -4.04 -24.24 -19.06
C SER A 82 -4.25 -25.74 -18.99
#